data_AF-A0A2W4IX08-F1
#
_entry.id   AF-A0A2W4IX08-F1
#
_cell.length_a   1.000
_cell.length_b   1.000
_cell.length_c   1.000
_cell.angle_alpha   90.00
_cell.angle_beta   90.00
_cell.angle_gamma   90.00
#
_symmetry.space_group_name_H-M   'P 1'
#
loop_
_entity.id
_entity.type
_entity.pdbx_description
1 polymer ?
#
loop_
_entity_poly.entity_id
_entity_poly.type
_entity_poly.pdbx_seq_one_letter_code
_entity_poly.pdbx_strand_id
1 'polypeptide(L)'
;MRHNATDFIDLHDAQGNRWGRLTHRKSTKSVVTVTAMNGFEIGQVHQENIVGKVRLSISAQGNPIAQVRAADMRATQFAINDPRGTQIGRLIKIGSYHNWRPFARPSKAAGRYVVDLATRAPEPLATMLATLPIAVDLTMNVDPALSRSLRR
;
A
#
# COMPACT_ATOMS: atom_id res chain seq x y z
N MET A 1 8.51 6.40 24.60
CA MET A 1 9.21 6.61 23.32
C MET A 1 8.41 5.95 22.21
N ARG A 2 7.94 6.71 21.21
CA ARG A 2 7.25 6.14 20.04
C ARG A 2 8.29 5.47 19.14
N HIS A 3 8.20 4.16 18.95
CA HIS A 3 8.96 3.47 17.91
C HIS A 3 8.35 3.86 16.56
N ASN A 4 8.94 4.84 15.87
CA ASN A 4 8.71 5.02 14.43
C ASN A 4 9.42 3.86 13.72
N ALA A 5 8.76 2.70 13.64
CA ALA A 5 9.27 1.58 12.87
C ALA A 5 9.43 2.03 11.41
N THR A 6 10.64 1.90 10.89
CA THR A 6 10.93 2.06 9.47
C THR A 6 11.18 0.67 8.93
N ASP A 7 10.32 0.24 8.02
CA ASP A 7 10.44 -1.05 7.37
C ASP A 7 11.07 -0.87 5.98
N PHE A 8 11.95 -1.81 5.61
CA PHE A 8 12.59 -1.85 4.31
C PHE A 8 12.23 -3.15 3.61
N ILE A 9 11.82 -3.04 2.34
CA ILE A 9 11.50 -4.19 1.50
C ILE A 9 12.33 -4.06 0.23
N ASP A 10 13.26 -4.98 0.01
CA ASP A 10 14.04 -5.00 -1.21
C ASP A 10 13.24 -5.65 -2.34
N LEU A 11 13.28 -5.01 -3.52
CA LEU A 11 12.62 -5.50 -4.71
C LEU A 11 13.66 -6.14 -5.63
N HIS A 12 13.41 -7.38 -6.03
CA HIS A 12 14.30 -8.15 -6.90
C HIS A 12 13.58 -8.50 -8.21
N ASP A 13 14.36 -8.56 -9.30
CA ASP A 13 13.88 -8.96 -10.63
C ASP A 13 13.78 -10.50 -10.71
N ALA A 14 13.37 -11.01 -11.86
CA ALA A 14 13.24 -12.46 -12.07
C ALA A 14 14.58 -13.20 -12.00
N GLN A 15 15.70 -12.51 -12.22
CA GLN A 15 17.05 -13.03 -12.13
C GLN A 15 17.63 -12.93 -10.71
N GLY A 16 16.89 -12.34 -9.77
CA GLY A 16 17.30 -12.15 -8.38
C GLY A 16 18.15 -10.90 -8.15
N ASN A 17 18.37 -10.05 -9.16
CA ASN A 17 19.06 -8.78 -8.95
C ASN A 17 18.11 -7.80 -8.26
N ARG A 18 18.62 -7.09 -7.26
CA ARG A 18 17.85 -6.01 -6.65
C ARG A 18 17.65 -4.90 -7.68
N TRP A 19 16.42 -4.48 -7.93
CA TRP A 19 16.07 -3.37 -8.83
C TRP A 19 15.52 -2.15 -8.11
N GLY A 20 15.12 -2.30 -6.84
CA GLY A 20 14.63 -1.20 -6.04
C GLY A 20 14.42 -1.55 -4.58
N ARG A 21 13.74 -0.65 -3.88
CA ARG A 21 13.37 -0.80 -2.47
C ARG A 21 12.10 -0.02 -2.15
N LEU A 22 11.25 -0.57 -1.29
CA LEU A 22 10.24 0.20 -0.57
C LEU A 22 10.80 0.58 0.80
N THR A 23 10.62 1.84 1.17
CA THR A 23 10.85 2.31 2.54
C THR A 23 9.52 2.76 3.11
N HIS A 24 9.04 2.10 4.16
CA HIS A 24 7.84 2.51 4.87
C HIS A 24 8.20 3.28 6.12
N ARG A 25 7.60 4.46 6.26
CA ARG A 25 7.71 5.31 7.43
C ARG A 25 6.32 5.48 8.03
N LYS A 26 6.21 5.21 9.33
CA LYS A 26 4.95 5.39 10.07
C LYS A 26 5.19 6.28 11.27
N SER A 27 4.57 7.47 11.25
CA SER A 27 4.56 8.39 12.40
C SER A 27 3.14 8.64 12.90
N THR A 28 2.24 9.06 12.02
CA THR A 28 0.79 9.19 12.28
C THR A 28 0.02 8.57 11.13
N LYS A 29 0.37 8.96 9.90
CA LYS A 29 -0.03 8.32 8.66
C LYS A 29 1.16 7.54 8.09
N SER A 30 0.88 6.51 7.31
CA SER A 30 1.89 5.74 6.61
C SER A 30 2.33 6.45 5.32
N VAL A 31 3.63 6.42 5.05
CA VAL A 31 4.23 6.80 3.77
C VAL A 31 5.11 5.66 3.30
N VAL A 32 4.92 5.20 2.07
CA VAL A 32 5.73 4.16 1.44
C VAL A 32 6.41 4.77 0.22
N THR A 33 7.73 4.87 0.27
CA THR A 33 8.54 5.42 -0.82
C THR A 33 9.14 4.28 -1.64
N VAL A 34 8.99 4.32 -2.97
CA VAL A 34 9.61 3.38 -3.91
C VAL A 34 10.85 4.04 -4.52
N THR A 35 12.01 3.42 -4.34
CA THR A 35 13.28 3.90 -4.90
C THR A 35 13.89 2.87 -5.84
N ALA A 36 14.48 3.36 -6.93
CA ALA A 36 15.31 2.57 -7.83
C ALA A 36 16.69 2.29 -7.21
N MET A 37 17.46 1.36 -7.81
CA MET A 37 18.81 1.01 -7.33
C MET A 37 19.79 2.18 -7.25
N ASN A 38 19.69 3.14 -8.18
CA ASN A 38 20.53 4.33 -8.20
C ASN A 38 20.14 5.37 -7.14
N GLY A 39 19.18 5.04 -6.26
CA GLY A 39 18.69 5.95 -5.21
C GLY A 39 17.61 6.93 -5.69
N PHE A 40 17.27 6.94 -6.98
CA PHE A 40 16.22 7.80 -7.51
C PHE A 40 14.85 7.39 -6.96
N GLU A 41 14.08 8.37 -6.50
CA GLU A 41 12.70 8.14 -6.06
C GLU A 41 11.79 7.99 -7.28
N ILE A 42 11.17 6.82 -7.41
CA ILE A 42 10.18 6.56 -8.46
C ILE A 42 8.84 7.20 -8.08
N GLY A 43 8.46 7.07 -6.81
CA GLY A 43 7.25 7.68 -6.28
C GLY A 43 6.94 7.28 -4.84
N GLN A 44 5.81 7.75 -4.35
CA GLN A 44 5.36 7.55 -2.97
C GLN A 44 3.89 7.19 -2.90
N VAL A 45 3.52 6.33 -1.95
CA VAL A 45 2.15 6.06 -1.54
C VAL A 45 1.93 6.66 -0.16
N HIS A 46 0.99 7.60 -0.06
CA HIS A 46 0.67 8.29 1.20
C HIS A 46 -0.71 7.89 1.69
N GLN A 47 -0.82 7.55 2.97
CA GLN A 47 -2.11 7.32 3.61
C GLN A 47 -2.78 8.65 3.93
N GLU A 48 -3.90 8.96 3.27
CA GLU A 48 -4.59 10.24 3.45
C GLU A 48 -5.43 10.30 4.73
N ASN A 49 -5.88 9.17 5.24
CA ASN A 49 -6.75 9.09 6.41
C ASN A 49 -6.43 7.89 7.32
N ILE A 50 -6.74 8.04 8.61
CA ILE A 50 -6.58 7.00 9.65
C ILE A 50 -7.91 6.52 10.22
N VAL A 51 -9.02 7.20 9.89
CA VAL A 51 -10.40 6.85 10.31
C VAL A 51 -11.26 6.69 9.07
N GLY A 52 -12.17 5.70 9.11
CA GLY A 52 -13.08 5.39 8.00
C GLY A 52 -12.46 4.50 6.92
N LYS A 53 -13.03 4.53 5.72
CA LYS A 53 -12.54 3.74 4.58
C LYS A 53 -11.15 4.24 4.15
N VAL A 54 -10.21 3.33 3.94
CA VAL A 54 -8.82 3.67 3.59
C VAL A 54 -8.77 4.46 2.28
N ARG A 55 -7.99 5.53 2.28
CA ARG A 55 -7.67 6.36 1.12
C ARG A 55 -6.16 6.58 1.07
N LEU A 56 -5.58 6.30 -0.08
CA LEU A 56 -4.17 6.49 -0.35
C LEU A 56 -4.01 7.38 -1.59
N SER A 57 -3.04 8.28 -1.58
CA SER A 57 -2.56 8.95 -2.79
C SER A 57 -1.27 8.32 -3.29
N ILE A 58 -1.09 8.34 -4.60
CA ILE A 58 0.14 7.94 -5.27
C ILE A 58 0.70 9.21 -5.92
N SER A 59 1.94 9.54 -5.62
CA SER A 59 2.66 10.66 -6.22
C SER A 59 3.98 10.22 -6.82
N ALA A 60 4.45 10.98 -7.83
CA ALA A 60 5.79 10.85 -8.38
C ALA A 60 6.36 12.25 -8.60
N GLN A 61 7.62 12.45 -8.20
CA GLN A 61 8.27 13.77 -8.23
C GLN A 61 7.41 14.88 -7.57
N GLY A 62 6.71 14.52 -6.48
CA GLY A 62 5.81 15.43 -5.76
C GLY A 62 4.42 15.63 -6.39
N ASN A 63 4.18 15.19 -7.62
CA ASN A 63 2.89 15.36 -8.31
C ASN A 63 1.97 14.17 -8.05
N PRO A 64 0.68 14.37 -7.72
CA PRO A 64 -0.28 13.29 -7.61
C PRO A 64 -0.56 12.66 -8.98
N ILE A 65 -0.39 11.35 -9.09
CA ILE A 65 -0.56 10.60 -10.34
C ILE A 65 -1.70 9.58 -10.28
N ALA A 66 -2.13 9.18 -9.08
CA ALA A 66 -3.33 8.35 -8.88
C ALA A 66 -3.81 8.42 -7.44
N GLN A 67 -5.03 7.93 -7.20
CA GLN A 67 -5.60 7.76 -5.88
C GLN A 67 -6.22 6.37 -5.74
N VAL A 68 -6.08 5.77 -4.56
CA VAL A 68 -6.58 4.43 -4.24
C VAL A 68 -7.57 4.54 -3.09
N ARG A 69 -8.81 4.06 -3.29
CA ARG A 69 -9.90 4.22 -2.32
C ARG A 69 -10.54 2.88 -2.01
N ALA A 70 -10.59 2.50 -0.74
CA ALA A 70 -11.29 1.29 -0.31
C ALA A 70 -12.80 1.42 -0.55
N ALA A 71 -13.40 0.39 -1.14
CA ALA A 71 -14.84 0.32 -1.38
C ALA A 71 -15.61 0.08 -0.06
N ASP A 72 -14.99 -0.61 0.89
CA ASP A 72 -15.56 -0.97 2.19
C ASP A 72 -14.56 -0.68 3.35
N MET A 73 -15.02 -0.84 4.59
CA MET A 73 -14.17 -0.66 5.78
C MET A 73 -13.18 -1.83 6.02
N ARG A 74 -13.42 -2.98 5.38
CA ARG A 74 -12.55 -4.16 5.48
C ARG A 74 -11.38 -4.10 4.50
N ALA A 75 -11.41 -3.14 3.57
CA ALA A 75 -10.45 -2.92 2.51
C ALA A 75 -10.21 -4.19 1.66
N THR A 76 -11.30 -4.85 1.26
CA THR A 76 -11.23 -6.05 0.40
C THR A 76 -11.06 -5.70 -1.07
N GLN A 77 -11.62 -4.56 -1.49
CA GLN A 77 -11.52 -4.01 -2.82
C GLN A 77 -11.21 -2.51 -2.74
N PHE A 78 -10.39 -2.04 -3.68
CA PHE A 78 -10.05 -0.63 -3.83
C PHE A 78 -10.27 -0.19 -5.27
N ALA A 79 -10.85 1.00 -5.45
CA ALA A 79 -10.87 1.68 -6.73
C ALA A 79 -9.54 2.43 -6.93
N ILE A 80 -8.98 2.37 -8.13
CA ILE A 80 -7.79 3.11 -8.55
C ILE A 80 -8.26 4.18 -9.53
N ASN A 81 -8.05 5.44 -9.17
CA ASN A 81 -8.50 6.58 -9.93
C ASN A 81 -7.32 7.41 -10.42
N ASP A 82 -7.44 8.01 -11.61
CA ASP A 82 -6.52 9.02 -12.10
C ASP A 82 -6.64 10.34 -11.29
N PRO A 83 -5.77 11.35 -11.52
CA PRO A 83 -5.85 12.63 -10.81
C PRO A 83 -7.13 13.43 -11.09
N ARG A 84 -7.86 13.12 -12.17
CA ARG A 84 -9.15 13.75 -12.52
C ARG A 84 -10.34 13.04 -11.85
N GLY A 85 -10.10 11.93 -11.15
CA GLY A 85 -11.12 11.14 -10.47
C GLY A 85 -11.72 10.02 -11.31
N THR A 86 -11.26 9.81 -12.55
CA THR A 86 -11.72 8.72 -13.41
C THR A 86 -11.17 7.39 -12.89
N GLN A 87 -12.03 6.38 -12.72
CA GLN A 87 -11.56 5.05 -12.34
C GLN A 87 -10.83 4.40 -13.52
N ILE A 88 -9.55 4.08 -13.32
CA ILE A 88 -8.66 3.45 -14.30
C ILE A 88 -8.37 1.98 -13.98
N GLY A 89 -8.78 1.53 -12.80
CA GLY A 89 -8.64 0.14 -12.39
C GLY A 89 -9.12 -0.13 -10.98
N ARG A 90 -8.76 -1.31 -10.47
CA ARG A 90 -9.07 -1.76 -9.12
C ARG A 90 -7.98 -2.66 -8.56
N LEU A 91 -7.84 -2.66 -7.24
CA LEU A 91 -7.05 -3.62 -6.49
C LEU A 91 -8.01 -4.52 -5.70
N ILE A 92 -7.84 -5.83 -5.80
CA ILE A 92 -8.67 -6.83 -5.13
C ILE A 92 -7.78 -7.71 -4.27
N LYS A 93 -8.14 -7.90 -2.99
CA LYS A 93 -7.47 -8.82 -2.08
C LYS A 93 -8.19 -10.18 -2.10
N ILE A 94 -7.61 -11.17 -2.77
CA ILE A 94 -8.16 -12.52 -2.93
C ILE A 94 -7.76 -13.40 -1.73
N GLY A 95 -8.75 -13.89 -1.00
CA GLY A 95 -8.59 -14.85 0.10
C GLY A 95 -9.70 -14.76 1.15
N SER A 96 -9.73 -15.68 2.11
CA SER A 96 -10.74 -15.74 3.20
C SER A 96 -10.56 -14.64 4.25
N TYR A 97 -10.68 -13.37 3.85
CA TYR A 97 -10.82 -12.23 4.77
C TYR A 97 -12.18 -12.22 5.49
N HIS A 98 -13.07 -13.14 5.10
CA HIS A 98 -14.38 -13.39 5.71
C HIS A 98 -14.32 -14.23 7.01
N ASN A 99 -13.25 -15.01 7.23
CA ASN A 99 -13.10 -15.85 8.43
C ASN A 99 -12.17 -15.19 9.45
N TRP A 100 -12.49 -13.95 9.87
CA TRP A 100 -11.90 -13.37 11.07
C TRP A 100 -12.25 -14.26 12.27
N ARG A 101 -11.36 -15.19 12.60
CA ARG A 101 -11.23 -15.74 13.96
C ARG A 101 -10.08 -14.97 14.59
N PRO A 102 -10.27 -14.27 15.73
CA PRO A 102 -9.27 -13.36 16.30
C PRO A 102 -7.94 -14.01 16.73
N PHE A 103 -7.72 -15.31 16.46
CA PHE A 103 -6.57 -16.07 16.96
C PHE A 103 -5.92 -17.07 15.99
N ALA A 104 -6.22 -17.04 14.67
CA ALA A 104 -5.80 -18.14 13.79
C ALA A 104 -5.15 -17.73 12.45
N ARG A 105 -4.43 -16.61 12.39
CA ARG A 105 -3.43 -16.45 11.33
C ARG A 105 -2.07 -16.11 11.92
N PRO A 106 -0.99 -16.81 11.54
CA PRO A 106 0.32 -16.20 11.60
C PRO A 106 0.25 -14.92 10.76
N SER A 107 0.72 -13.81 11.31
CA SER A 107 0.70 -12.45 10.74
C SER A 107 1.50 -12.27 9.44
N LYS A 108 1.85 -13.37 8.74
CA LYS A 108 2.83 -13.42 7.66
C LYS A 108 2.34 -14.14 6.38
N ALA A 109 1.06 -14.51 6.26
CA ALA A 109 0.54 -15.02 5.00
C ALA A 109 0.10 -13.85 4.10
N ALA A 110 0.96 -13.45 3.17
CA ALA A 110 0.61 -12.54 2.09
C ALA A 110 -0.59 -13.13 1.34
N GLY A 111 -1.69 -12.38 1.28
CA GLY A 111 -2.84 -12.76 0.45
C GLY A 111 -2.49 -12.64 -1.03
N ARG A 112 -3.29 -13.26 -1.90
CA ARG A 112 -3.20 -12.98 -3.33
C ARG A 112 -3.83 -11.61 -3.58
N TYR A 113 -3.17 -10.77 -4.37
CA TYR A 113 -3.74 -9.52 -4.86
C TYR A 113 -3.94 -9.60 -6.37
N VAL A 114 -4.97 -8.93 -6.86
CA VAL A 114 -5.19 -8.68 -8.28
C VAL A 114 -5.26 -7.18 -8.49
N VAL A 115 -4.35 -6.65 -9.29
CA VAL A 115 -4.42 -5.31 -9.84
C VAL A 115 -5.01 -5.46 -11.25
N ASP A 116 -6.21 -4.95 -11.43
CA ASP A 116 -6.97 -5.04 -12.67
C ASP A 116 -7.12 -3.63 -13.26
N LEU A 117 -6.53 -3.40 -14.43
CA LEU A 117 -6.43 -2.09 -15.07
C LEU A 117 -7.19 -2.11 -16.38
N ALA A 118 -7.91 -1.02 -16.67
CA ALA A 118 -8.63 -0.88 -17.94
C ALA A 118 -7.67 -0.84 -19.14
N THR A 119 -6.49 -0.23 -18.96
CA THR A 119 -5.42 -0.17 -19.95
C THR A 119 -4.06 -0.24 -19.24
N ARG A 120 -2.99 -0.50 -19.99
CA ARG A 120 -1.62 -0.40 -19.45
C ARG A 120 -1.38 1.02 -18.93
N ALA A 121 -0.98 1.13 -17.67
CA ALA A 121 -0.59 2.41 -17.08
C ALA A 121 0.76 2.89 -17.66
N PRO A 122 0.96 4.21 -17.84
CA PRO A 122 2.27 4.76 -18.18
C PRO A 122 3.22 4.69 -16.97
N GLU A 123 4.53 4.75 -17.20
CA GLU A 123 5.49 4.98 -16.11
C GLU A 123 5.42 6.44 -15.62
N PRO A 124 5.63 6.72 -14.31
CA PRO A 124 6.00 5.76 -13.25
C PRO A 124 4.81 5.04 -12.60
N LEU A 125 3.57 5.30 -13.04
CA LEU A 125 2.37 4.73 -12.42
C LEU A 125 2.34 3.21 -12.50
N ALA A 126 2.78 2.61 -13.60
CA ALA A 126 2.83 1.15 -13.74
C ALA A 126 3.72 0.49 -12.66
N THR A 127 4.92 1.02 -12.44
CA THR A 127 5.80 0.57 -11.35
C THR A 127 5.15 0.75 -9.98
N MET A 128 4.53 1.90 -9.73
CA MET A 128 3.84 2.17 -8.46
C MET A 128 2.69 1.18 -8.23
N LEU A 129 1.90 0.87 -9.27
CA LEU A 129 0.78 -0.08 -9.17
C LEU A 129 1.24 -1.53 -8.95
N ALA A 130 2.38 -1.93 -9.50
CA ALA A 130 2.96 -3.24 -9.24
C ALA A 130 3.38 -3.43 -7.77
N THR A 131 3.82 -2.35 -7.11
CA THR A 131 4.22 -2.37 -5.69
C THR A 131 3.08 -2.07 -4.71
N LEU A 132 1.95 -1.58 -5.22
CA LEU A 132 0.79 -1.15 -4.42
C LEU A 132 0.27 -2.20 -3.43
N PRO A 133 0.18 -3.51 -3.74
CA PRO A 133 -0.24 -4.51 -2.77
C PRO A 133 0.56 -4.49 -1.46
N ILE A 134 1.89 -4.33 -1.57
CA ILE A 134 2.79 -4.26 -0.42
C ILE A 134 2.54 -2.98 0.36
N ALA A 135 2.38 -1.84 -0.34
CA ALA A 135 2.07 -0.57 0.31
C ALA A 135 0.73 -0.63 1.07
N VAL A 136 -0.29 -1.28 0.51
CA VAL A 136 -1.58 -1.49 1.18
C VAL A 136 -1.41 -2.30 2.47
N ASP A 137 -0.72 -3.45 2.43
CA ASP A 137 -0.48 -4.24 3.64
C ASP A 137 0.29 -3.45 4.72
N LEU A 138 1.33 -2.70 4.33
CA LEU A 138 2.12 -1.88 5.25
C LEU A 138 1.28 -0.75 5.87
N THR A 139 0.40 -0.12 5.10
CA THR A 139 -0.47 0.96 5.60
C THR A 139 -1.57 0.44 6.53
N MET A 140 -2.08 -0.76 6.27
CA MET A 140 -3.15 -1.39 7.04
C MET A 140 -2.67 -2.10 8.29
N ASN A 141 -1.38 -2.42 8.40
CA ASN A 141 -0.84 -3.03 9.60
C ASN A 141 -0.89 -2.04 10.77
N VAL A 142 -1.86 -2.18 11.67
CA VAL A 142 -2.01 -1.31 12.84
C VAL A 142 -0.93 -1.67 13.86
N ASP A 143 -0.28 -0.66 14.44
CA ASP A 143 0.64 -0.89 15.55
C ASP A 143 -0.17 -1.46 16.74
N PRO A 144 0.15 -2.66 17.26
CA PRO A 144 -0.53 -3.25 18.40
C PRO A 144 -0.57 -2.31 19.61
N ALA A 145 0.41 -1.43 19.78
CA ALA A 145 0.48 -0.47 20.88
C ALA A 145 -0.65 0.59 20.82
N LEU A 146 -1.04 1.07 19.63
CA LEU A 146 -2.15 2.01 19.44
C LEU A 146 -3.52 1.37 19.71
N SER A 147 -3.64 0.05 19.52
CA SER A 147 -4.88 -0.68 19.78
C SER A 147 -5.20 -0.86 21.27
N ARG A 148 -4.19 -0.79 22.16
CA ARG A 148 -4.36 -0.97 23.61
C ARG A 148 -4.84 0.30 24.31
N SER A 149 -4.53 1.48 23.78
CA SER A 149 -4.92 2.77 24.38
C SER A 149 -6.37 3.18 24.08
N LEU A 150 -7.03 2.56 23.11
CA LEU A 150 -8.43 2.82 22.74
C LEU A 150 -9.43 1.87 23.44
N ARG A 151 -8.95 1.04 24.38
CA ARG A 151 -9.75 0.10 25.18
C ARG A 151 -9.80 0.46 26.67
N ARG A 152 -9.50 1.71 27.03
CA ARG A 152 -9.73 2.25 28.38
C ARG A 152 -10.75 3.37 28.31
#